data_AF-A0A9D5AQ61-F1
#
_entry.id   AF-A0A9D5AQ61-F1
#
_cell.length_a   1.000
_cell.length_b   1.000
_cell.length_c   1.000
_cell.angle_alpha   90.00
_cell.angle_beta   90.00
_cell.angle_gamma   90.00
#
_symmetry.space_group_name_H-M   'P 1'
#
loop_
_entity.id
_entity.type
_entity.pdbx_description
1 polymer ?
#
loop_
_entity_poly.entity_id
_entity_poly.type
_entity_poly.pdbx_seq_one_letter_code
_entity_poly.pdbx_strand_id
1 'polypeptide(L)'
;VVCCCEKHMAMCQTNKSFVGMKVLCVFVFIGFVIVEGLENGNVTEMQFVRGRGFYNRPLMVGLTLINGAAAKGAVCLDGSLPAYHFHRGYGSGSNSWLIHLEGGGWCGTIRNCIYSKKTRHGSSYFMEKQIPFIGILSSKAEENPDFYNWNRVKVRYCDGASFSGDSQNEAAGLYFRGQRIWQAAMEDLMSKGMRYAKQALLSGCSAGGLSAILHCDEFRELFPRTTRVKCFSDGGLFLDS
;
A
#
# COMPACT_ATOMS: atom_id res chain seq x y z
N VAL A 1 1.62 -9.50 12.24
CA VAL A 1 2.39 -8.72 11.24
C VAL A 1 1.53 -8.23 10.06
N VAL A 2 0.63 -9.04 9.49
CA VAL A 2 -0.24 -8.62 8.36
C VAL A 2 -1.17 -7.44 8.67
N CYS A 3 -1.70 -7.33 9.90
CA CYS A 3 -2.64 -6.26 10.28
C CYS A 3 -2.03 -4.86 10.45
N CYS A 4 -0.70 -4.71 10.48
CA CYS A 4 -0.11 -3.41 10.83
C CYS A 4 -0.19 -2.41 9.68
N CYS A 5 0.07 -2.79 8.43
CA CYS A 5 0.28 -1.80 7.39
C CYS A 5 -0.97 -1.06 6.90
N GLU A 6 -2.15 -1.70 6.94
CA GLU A 6 -3.39 -1.03 6.54
C GLU A 6 -3.90 -0.07 7.63
N LYS A 7 -3.50 -0.26 8.90
CA LYS A 7 -3.97 0.53 10.05
C LYS A 7 -2.95 1.52 10.61
N HIS A 8 -1.64 1.27 10.52
CA HIS A 8 -0.62 2.13 11.12
C HIS A 8 -0.41 3.47 10.43
N MET A 9 -1.03 3.70 9.27
CA MET A 9 -0.95 5.01 8.59
C MET A 9 -1.95 6.05 9.12
N ALA A 10 -2.79 5.71 10.11
CA ALA A 10 -3.84 6.60 10.62
C ALA A 10 -3.75 6.92 12.12
N MET A 11 -2.77 6.40 12.87
CA MET A 11 -2.80 6.53 14.33
C MET A 11 -1.41 6.70 14.96
N CYS A 12 -0.99 7.96 15.06
CA CYS A 12 -0.02 8.40 16.05
C CYS A 12 -0.63 9.58 16.83
N GLN A 13 -1.58 9.29 17.71
CA GLN A 13 -1.92 10.18 18.82
C GLN A 13 -1.70 9.40 20.12
N THR A 14 -0.88 9.98 20.97
CA THR A 14 -0.34 9.46 22.22
C THR A 14 -1.40 8.90 23.17
N ASN A 15 -1.23 7.64 23.59
CA ASN A 15 -1.96 7.03 24.70
C ASN A 15 -1.63 7.76 26.01
N LYS A 16 -2.64 8.34 26.67
CA LYS A 16 -2.60 8.60 28.12
C LYS A 16 -3.39 7.51 28.81
N SER A 17 -2.71 6.81 29.72
CA SER A 17 -3.22 5.79 30.63
C SER A 17 -4.41 6.31 31.44
N PHE A 18 -5.46 5.49 31.60
CA PHE A 18 -6.30 5.58 32.80
C PHE A 18 -6.89 4.23 33.20
N VAL A 19 -6.94 4.05 34.51
CA VAL A 19 -7.15 2.83 35.30
C VAL A 19 -8.60 2.35 35.24
N GLY A 20 -8.80 1.05 35.43
CA GLY A 20 -10.07 0.36 35.28
C GLY A 20 -11.20 0.78 36.22
N MET A 21 -12.43 0.48 35.77
CA MET A 21 -13.64 0.49 36.60
C MET A 21 -14.62 -0.55 36.03
N LYS A 22 -15.11 -1.45 36.88
CA LYS A 22 -16.12 -2.47 36.56
C LYS A 22 -17.48 -1.81 36.29
N VAL A 23 -18.25 -2.31 35.31
CA VAL A 23 -19.66 -1.93 35.13
C VAL A 23 -20.52 -3.18 34.96
N LEU A 24 -21.59 -3.24 35.76
CA LEU A 24 -22.61 -4.27 35.85
C LEU A 24 -23.47 -4.31 34.57
N CYS A 25 -23.72 -5.50 34.01
CA CYS A 25 -24.69 -5.68 32.93
C CYS A 25 -26.11 -5.67 33.48
N VAL A 26 -26.93 -4.70 33.06
CA VAL A 26 -28.39 -4.75 33.18
C VAL A 26 -28.97 -4.53 31.79
N PHE A 27 -29.63 -5.56 31.25
CA PHE A 27 -30.35 -5.50 29.99
C PHE A 27 -31.74 -4.91 30.21
N VAL A 28 -31.97 -3.68 29.73
CA VAL A 28 -33.32 -3.17 29.41
C VAL A 28 -33.24 -2.38 28.12
N PHE A 29 -34.02 -2.80 27.12
CA PHE A 29 -34.21 -2.13 25.84
C PHE A 29 -34.94 -0.79 26.05
N ILE A 30 -34.27 0.31 25.70
CA ILE A 30 -34.77 1.57 25.11
C ILE A 30 -33.56 2.53 25.14
N GLY A 31 -33.27 3.21 24.03
CA GLY A 31 -32.02 3.96 23.79
C GLY A 31 -31.66 4.94 24.91
N PHE A 32 -30.45 4.80 25.44
CA PHE A 32 -29.89 5.67 26.48
C PHE A 32 -29.06 6.79 25.83
N VAL A 33 -29.58 8.01 25.90
CA VAL A 33 -28.82 9.27 25.84
C VAL A 33 -28.38 9.57 27.26
N ILE A 34 -27.08 9.65 27.52
CA ILE A 34 -26.57 10.18 28.79
C ILE A 34 -26.49 11.70 28.66
N VAL A 35 -27.32 12.37 29.46
CA VAL A 35 -27.24 13.81 29.75
C VAL A 35 -26.43 13.95 31.03
N GLU A 36 -25.28 14.61 30.97
CA GLU A 36 -24.61 15.16 32.15
C GLU A 36 -24.42 16.67 31.98
N GLY A 37 -24.97 17.42 32.95
CA GLY A 37 -24.45 18.70 33.45
C GLY A 37 -24.51 19.92 32.52
N LEU A 38 -25.55 20.73 32.67
CA LEU A 38 -25.67 22.06 32.08
C LEU A 38 -25.14 23.10 33.06
N GLU A 39 -24.10 23.86 32.71
CA GLU A 39 -23.91 25.22 33.25
C GLU A 39 -23.42 26.18 32.15
N ASN A 40 -24.33 27.09 31.80
CA ASN A 40 -24.09 28.43 31.26
C ASN A 40 -23.54 28.57 29.82
N GLY A 41 -24.47 28.56 28.84
CA GLY A 41 -24.23 29.07 27.48
C GLY A 41 -25.55 29.47 26.79
N ASN A 42 -25.62 30.72 26.31
CA ASN A 42 -26.83 31.35 25.77
C ASN A 42 -27.54 30.57 24.65
N VAL A 43 -28.87 30.51 24.75
CA VAL A 43 -29.77 29.92 23.76
C VAL A 43 -29.92 30.88 22.58
N THR A 44 -28.95 30.89 21.66
CA THR A 44 -29.13 31.50 20.33
C THR A 44 -28.24 30.91 19.23
N GLU A 45 -27.48 29.85 19.51
CA GLU A 45 -26.63 29.17 18.51
C GLU A 45 -27.08 27.73 18.21
N MET A 46 -28.39 27.45 18.33
CA MET A 46 -28.98 26.24 17.74
C MET A 46 -29.20 26.43 16.23
N GLN A 47 -28.19 26.94 15.54
CA GLN A 47 -28.05 26.79 14.09
C GLN A 47 -27.28 25.51 13.83
N PHE A 48 -28.06 24.43 13.63
CA PHE A 48 -27.84 23.59 12.47
C PHE A 48 -26.39 23.14 12.22
N VAL A 49 -25.81 22.32 13.10
CA VAL A 49 -24.67 21.45 12.70
C VAL A 49 -25.20 20.25 11.90
N ARG A 50 -26.01 20.55 10.88
CA ARG A 50 -26.16 19.74 9.66
C ARG A 50 -25.16 20.34 8.68
N GLY A 51 -23.87 20.02 8.82
CA GLY A 51 -22.87 20.70 7.98
C GLY A 51 -21.40 20.33 8.07
N ARG A 52 -20.96 19.28 8.81
CA ARG A 52 -19.55 18.82 8.76
C ARG A 52 -19.43 17.29 8.69
N GLY A 53 -20.07 16.68 7.69
CA GLY A 53 -20.14 15.22 7.61
C GLY A 53 -20.16 14.62 6.20
N PHE A 54 -19.76 15.35 5.16
CA PHE A 54 -19.54 14.88 3.77
C PHE A 54 -18.54 15.91 3.21
N TYR A 55 -17.29 15.64 2.79
CA TYR A 55 -16.76 14.70 1.82
C TYR A 55 -15.27 14.50 2.12
N ASN A 56 -14.77 13.29 2.31
CA ASN A 56 -13.34 13.08 2.07
C ASN A 56 -13.07 11.64 1.65
N ARG A 57 -13.76 11.21 0.59
CA ARG A 57 -13.54 9.91 -0.02
C ARG A 57 -12.08 9.80 -0.47
N PRO A 58 -11.39 8.70 -0.16
CA PRO A 58 -10.05 8.47 -0.69
C PRO A 58 -10.04 8.50 -2.22
N LEU A 59 -8.91 8.91 -2.77
CA LEU A 59 -8.68 8.84 -4.21
C LEU A 59 -8.67 7.37 -4.64
N MET A 60 -9.61 6.97 -5.51
CA MET A 60 -9.64 5.63 -6.10
C MET A 60 -8.75 5.61 -7.35
N VAL A 61 -7.77 4.71 -7.38
CA VAL A 61 -6.80 4.62 -8.48
C VAL A 61 -6.99 3.31 -9.24
N GLY A 62 -7.10 3.39 -10.55
CA GLY A 62 -7.30 2.25 -11.44
C GLY A 62 -6.11 1.30 -11.55
N LEU A 63 -6.40 0.02 -11.74
CA LEU A 63 -5.41 -1.02 -12.00
C LEU A 63 -4.87 -0.89 -13.43
N THR A 64 -3.56 -0.93 -13.57
CA THR A 64 -2.85 -0.96 -14.86
C THR A 64 -2.08 -2.26 -14.98
N LEU A 65 -2.40 -3.08 -15.99
CA LEU A 65 -1.62 -4.26 -16.33
C LEU A 65 -0.35 -3.86 -17.10
N ILE A 66 0.74 -4.57 -16.87
CA ILE A 66 2.01 -4.36 -17.58
C ILE A 66 2.00 -5.23 -18.85
N ASN A 67 1.42 -4.72 -19.93
CA ASN A 67 1.19 -5.52 -21.17
C ASN A 67 2.47 -6.13 -21.78
N GLY A 68 3.63 -5.50 -21.62
CA GLY A 68 4.92 -6.02 -22.11
C GLY A 68 5.61 -7.03 -21.19
N ALA A 69 5.05 -7.33 -20.02
CA ALA A 69 5.71 -8.16 -19.00
C ALA A 69 5.82 -9.63 -19.40
N ALA A 70 4.79 -10.20 -20.05
CA ALA A 70 4.80 -11.60 -20.48
C ALA A 70 5.94 -11.92 -21.46
N ALA A 71 6.28 -10.99 -22.37
CA ALA A 71 7.39 -11.15 -23.30
C ALA A 71 8.76 -11.27 -22.61
N LYS A 72 8.85 -10.82 -21.35
CA LYS A 72 10.04 -10.91 -20.50
C LYS A 72 9.95 -12.08 -19.50
N GLY A 73 8.87 -12.87 -19.57
CA GLY A 73 8.56 -13.91 -18.59
C GLY A 73 8.16 -13.37 -17.21
N ALA A 74 7.81 -12.09 -17.12
CA ALA A 74 7.31 -11.47 -15.89
C ALA A 74 5.79 -11.71 -15.79
N VAL A 75 5.42 -12.72 -15.01
CA VAL A 75 4.03 -13.16 -14.81
C VAL A 75 3.78 -13.51 -13.35
N CYS A 76 2.54 -13.34 -12.88
CA CYS A 76 2.11 -13.73 -11.53
C CYS A 76 2.16 -15.26 -11.34
N LEU A 77 1.90 -15.73 -10.12
CA LEU A 77 1.93 -17.17 -9.77
C LEU A 77 1.09 -18.05 -10.71
N ASP A 78 -0.02 -17.54 -11.25
CA ASP A 78 -0.90 -18.25 -12.19
C ASP A 78 -0.55 -18.05 -13.68
N GLY A 79 0.44 -17.23 -14.00
CA GLY A 79 0.81 -16.85 -15.37
C GLY A 79 0.14 -15.58 -15.89
N SER A 80 -0.73 -14.91 -15.11
CA SER A 80 -1.34 -13.64 -15.49
C SER A 80 -0.31 -12.50 -15.52
N LEU A 81 -0.65 -11.38 -16.16
CA LEU A 81 0.23 -10.22 -16.19
C LEU A 81 0.32 -9.54 -14.81
N PRO A 82 1.50 -9.06 -14.39
CA PRO A 82 1.64 -8.21 -13.22
C PRO A 82 0.99 -6.84 -13.45
N ALA A 83 0.73 -6.13 -12.35
CA ALA A 83 -0.02 -4.89 -12.36
C ALA A 83 0.44 -3.90 -11.29
N TYR A 84 0.10 -2.63 -11.48
CA TYR A 84 0.24 -1.59 -10.47
C TYR A 84 -0.93 -0.59 -10.56
N HIS A 85 -1.08 0.24 -9.54
CA HIS A 85 -1.93 1.43 -9.57
C HIS A 85 -1.03 2.65 -9.62
N PHE A 86 -1.34 3.62 -10.49
CA PHE A 86 -0.50 4.81 -10.68
C PHE A 86 -1.35 6.08 -10.71
N HIS A 87 -1.00 7.02 -9.84
CA HIS A 87 -1.55 8.36 -9.83
C HIS A 87 -0.43 9.39 -10.08
N ARG A 88 -0.63 10.28 -11.05
CA ARG A 88 0.37 11.27 -11.45
C ARG A 88 0.54 12.37 -10.40
N GLY A 89 1.78 12.80 -10.23
CA GLY A 89 2.13 13.96 -9.41
C GLY A 89 1.80 15.27 -10.10
N TYR A 90 1.84 16.36 -9.34
CA TYR A 90 1.54 17.70 -9.81
C TYR A 90 2.38 18.76 -9.10
N GLY A 91 2.45 19.97 -9.67
CA GLY A 91 3.21 21.08 -9.12
C GLY A 91 4.68 20.71 -8.87
N SER A 92 5.19 21.04 -7.68
CA SER A 92 6.56 20.75 -7.27
C SER A 92 6.88 19.25 -7.16
N GLY A 93 5.88 18.39 -6.98
CA GLY A 93 6.04 16.93 -6.89
C GLY A 93 5.98 16.19 -8.22
N SER A 94 5.73 16.88 -9.34
CA SER A 94 5.58 16.27 -10.68
C SER A 94 6.81 15.50 -11.16
N ASN A 95 8.01 15.84 -10.67
CA ASN A 95 9.27 15.15 -10.95
C ASN A 95 9.79 14.34 -9.75
N SER A 96 8.93 14.00 -8.80
CA SER A 96 9.24 13.15 -7.66
C SER A 96 8.36 11.90 -7.69
N TRP A 97 8.92 10.77 -7.27
CA TRP A 97 8.31 9.45 -7.42
C TRP A 97 8.31 8.66 -6.11
N LEU A 98 7.17 8.10 -5.77
CA LEU A 98 6.97 7.19 -4.65
C LEU A 98 6.46 5.86 -5.19
N ILE A 99 7.29 4.83 -5.10
CA ILE A 99 6.97 3.46 -5.46
C ILE A 99 6.70 2.71 -4.17
N HIS A 100 5.50 2.14 -4.02
CA HIS A 100 5.11 1.37 -2.85
C HIS A 100 4.83 -0.09 -3.24
N LEU A 101 5.59 -1.01 -2.67
CA LEU A 101 5.45 -2.44 -2.90
C LEU A 101 4.42 -3.01 -1.93
N GLU A 102 3.35 -3.58 -2.48
CA GLU A 102 2.34 -4.29 -1.70
C GLU A 102 2.97 -5.51 -1.00
N GLY A 103 2.54 -5.77 0.23
CA GLY A 103 2.86 -7.02 0.94
C GLY A 103 1.71 -8.04 0.82
N GLY A 104 2.02 -9.30 1.08
CA GLY A 104 1.02 -10.37 1.03
C GLY A 104 1.47 -11.69 1.68
N GLY A 105 2.51 -11.65 2.52
CA GLY A 105 3.16 -12.84 3.06
C GLY A 105 3.82 -13.70 1.98
N TRP A 106 4.19 -14.93 2.33
CA TRP A 106 4.82 -15.90 1.43
C TRP A 106 4.03 -17.20 1.47
N CYS A 107 3.92 -17.89 0.33
CA CYS A 107 3.21 -19.17 0.31
C CYS A 107 4.02 -20.30 0.98
N GLY A 108 5.35 -20.30 0.85
CA GLY A 108 6.28 -21.20 1.55
C GLY A 108 6.26 -22.68 1.13
N THR A 109 5.15 -23.19 0.59
CA THR A 109 5.03 -24.55 0.06
C THR A 109 4.23 -24.57 -1.24
N ILE A 110 4.48 -25.55 -2.12
CA ILE A 110 3.75 -25.70 -3.39
C ILE A 110 2.23 -25.72 -3.18
N ARG A 111 1.75 -26.46 -2.18
CA ARG A 111 0.31 -26.53 -1.85
C ARG A 111 -0.27 -25.15 -1.54
N ASN A 112 0.42 -24.36 -0.73
CA ASN A 112 -0.02 -23.01 -0.39
C ASN A 112 0.06 -22.09 -1.61
N CYS A 113 1.08 -22.22 -2.45
CA CYS A 113 1.21 -21.39 -3.65
C CYS A 113 0.10 -21.68 -4.66
N ILE A 114 -0.35 -22.95 -4.77
CA ILE A 114 -1.55 -23.33 -5.54
C ILE A 114 -2.82 -22.65 -5.01
N TYR A 115 -2.93 -22.46 -3.69
CA TYR A 115 -4.02 -21.68 -3.11
C TYR A 115 -3.87 -20.19 -3.44
N SER A 116 -2.69 -19.62 -3.20
CA SER A 116 -2.41 -18.19 -3.42
C SER A 116 -2.65 -17.76 -4.87
N LYS A 117 -2.32 -18.60 -5.87
CA LYS A 117 -2.55 -18.30 -7.29
C LYS A 117 -4.03 -18.10 -7.66
N LYS A 118 -4.97 -18.52 -6.81
CA LYS A 118 -6.42 -18.32 -6.97
C LYS A 118 -6.93 -17.07 -6.21
N THR A 119 -6.03 -16.18 -5.80
CA THR A 119 -6.36 -14.98 -5.01
C THR A 119 -5.72 -13.73 -5.63
N ARG A 120 -6.07 -12.54 -5.12
CA ARG A 120 -5.48 -11.26 -5.55
C ARG A 120 -3.95 -11.19 -5.36
N HIS A 121 -3.38 -12.02 -4.48
CA HIS A 121 -1.95 -12.10 -4.15
C HIS A 121 -1.18 -13.12 -5.00
N GLY A 122 -1.83 -13.74 -5.98
CA GLY A 122 -1.15 -14.65 -6.91
C GLY A 122 -1.64 -14.55 -8.35
N SER A 123 -2.61 -13.67 -8.62
CA SER A 123 -3.19 -13.51 -9.96
C SER A 123 -3.87 -12.16 -10.11
N SER A 124 -3.59 -11.49 -11.21
CA SER A 124 -4.17 -10.20 -11.57
C SER A 124 -5.65 -10.29 -11.96
N TYR A 125 -6.16 -11.49 -12.26
CA TYR A 125 -7.58 -11.68 -12.54
C TYR A 125 -8.46 -11.39 -11.32
N PHE A 126 -7.92 -11.64 -10.11
CA PHE A 126 -8.62 -11.41 -8.84
C PHE A 126 -8.23 -10.08 -8.17
N MET A 127 -7.37 -9.26 -8.79
CA MET A 127 -7.05 -7.94 -8.27
C MET A 127 -8.23 -6.98 -8.43
N GLU A 128 -8.44 -6.15 -7.40
CA GLU A 128 -9.39 -5.06 -7.40
C GLU A 128 -9.07 -4.09 -8.55
N LYS A 129 -10.08 -3.72 -9.33
CA LYS A 129 -9.90 -2.83 -10.49
C LYS A 129 -9.59 -1.40 -10.08
N GLN A 130 -9.95 -1.02 -8.86
CA GLN A 130 -9.57 0.23 -8.23
C GLN A 130 -9.28 0.00 -6.76
N ILE A 131 -8.31 0.72 -6.21
CA ILE A 131 -8.03 0.72 -4.78
C ILE A 131 -7.94 2.16 -4.25
N PRO A 132 -8.29 2.38 -2.98
CA PRO A 132 -8.10 3.68 -2.35
C PRO A 132 -6.62 3.93 -2.10
N PHE A 133 -6.14 5.11 -2.47
CA PHE A 133 -4.84 5.62 -2.08
C PHE A 133 -4.98 6.39 -0.76
N ILE A 134 -4.37 5.86 0.28
CA ILE A 134 -4.43 6.34 1.68
C ILE A 134 -3.02 6.37 2.29
N GLY A 135 -2.86 7.01 3.45
CA GLY A 135 -1.57 7.09 4.15
C GLY A 135 -0.48 7.73 3.28
N ILE A 136 0.69 7.09 3.17
CA ILE A 136 1.81 7.60 2.34
C ILE A 136 1.45 7.75 0.84
N LEU A 137 0.39 7.07 0.38
CA LEU A 137 -0.12 7.19 -0.97
C LEU A 137 -1.26 8.19 -1.09
N SER A 138 -1.77 8.78 0.00
CA SER A 138 -2.87 9.75 -0.03
C SER A 138 -2.51 10.99 -0.83
N SER A 139 -3.51 11.58 -1.49
CA SER A 139 -3.37 12.86 -2.22
C SER A 139 -3.67 14.07 -1.35
N LYS A 140 -4.00 13.86 -0.08
CA LYS A 140 -4.36 14.91 0.86
C LYS A 140 -3.12 15.28 1.66
N ALA A 141 -2.78 16.57 1.68
CA ALA A 141 -1.62 17.06 2.40
C ALA A 141 -1.75 16.86 3.92
N GLU A 142 -3.00 16.81 4.42
CA GLU A 142 -3.29 16.59 5.84
C GLU A 142 -2.98 15.15 6.28
N GLU A 143 -3.06 14.19 5.36
CA GLU A 143 -2.74 12.77 5.60
C GLU A 143 -1.30 12.43 5.17
N ASN A 144 -0.78 13.12 4.16
CA ASN A 144 0.50 12.84 3.51
C ASN A 144 1.27 14.14 3.19
N PRO A 145 1.75 14.87 4.21
CA PRO A 145 2.32 16.20 4.02
C PRO A 145 3.56 16.20 3.10
N ASP A 146 4.32 15.10 3.09
CA ASP A 146 5.58 15.00 2.36
C ASP A 146 5.42 14.62 0.89
N PHE A 147 4.47 13.72 0.58
CA PHE A 147 4.41 13.05 -0.73
C PHE A 147 3.08 13.21 -1.47
N TYR A 148 2.10 13.97 -0.94
CA TYR A 148 0.75 14.06 -1.51
C TYR A 148 0.71 14.48 -2.99
N ASN A 149 1.66 15.30 -3.45
CA ASN A 149 1.74 15.79 -4.82
C ASN A 149 2.77 15.05 -5.69
N TRP A 150 3.40 13.97 -5.19
CA TRP A 150 4.33 13.14 -5.96
C TRP A 150 3.59 12.22 -6.92
N ASN A 151 4.32 11.68 -7.92
CA ASN A 151 3.89 10.50 -8.65
C ASN A 151 3.85 9.32 -7.67
N ARG A 152 2.68 8.75 -7.45
CA ARG A 152 2.44 7.71 -6.45
C ARG A 152 2.03 6.43 -7.13
N VAL A 153 2.75 5.35 -6.85
CA VAL A 153 2.57 4.05 -7.47
C VAL A 153 2.44 3.00 -6.39
N LYS A 154 1.47 2.10 -6.52
CA LYS A 154 1.40 0.85 -5.73
C LYS A 154 1.57 -0.34 -6.67
N VAL A 155 2.73 -1.00 -6.59
CA VAL A 155 2.99 -2.24 -7.33
C VAL A 155 2.27 -3.37 -6.61
N ARG A 156 1.44 -4.13 -7.35
CA ARG A 156 0.61 -5.19 -6.77
C ARG A 156 1.44 -6.46 -6.57
N TYR A 157 1.24 -7.10 -5.43
CA TYR A 157 1.94 -8.33 -5.06
C TYR A 157 1.28 -9.53 -5.73
N CYS A 158 2.05 -10.34 -6.46
CA CYS A 158 1.49 -11.55 -7.08
C CYS A 158 2.47 -12.71 -7.30
N ASP A 159 3.68 -12.65 -6.73
CA ASP A 159 4.75 -13.63 -6.93
C ASP A 159 4.92 -14.61 -5.75
N GLY A 160 4.41 -14.25 -4.57
CA GLY A 160 4.51 -15.08 -3.36
C GLY A 160 5.92 -15.16 -2.76
N ALA A 161 6.87 -14.33 -3.22
CA ALA A 161 8.29 -14.38 -2.90
C ALA A 161 8.93 -12.97 -2.72
N SER A 162 8.20 -11.97 -2.23
CA SER A 162 8.74 -10.60 -2.00
C SER A 162 9.43 -9.97 -3.22
N PHE A 163 8.93 -10.24 -4.43
CA PHE A 163 9.53 -9.80 -5.68
C PHE A 163 10.98 -10.29 -5.92
N SER A 164 11.42 -11.35 -5.23
CA SER A 164 12.83 -11.80 -5.30
C SER A 164 13.07 -13.09 -6.09
N GLY A 165 12.02 -13.90 -6.34
CA GLY A 165 12.17 -15.19 -7.02
C GLY A 165 12.34 -15.07 -8.54
N ASP A 166 13.11 -15.99 -9.15
CA ASP A 166 13.06 -16.26 -10.59
C ASP A 166 13.11 -17.76 -10.90
N SER A 167 12.05 -18.48 -10.58
CA SER A 167 11.90 -19.90 -10.87
C SER A 167 10.48 -20.26 -11.28
N GLN A 168 10.22 -21.55 -11.52
CA GLN A 168 8.88 -22.05 -11.77
C GLN A 168 8.75 -23.50 -11.28
N ASN A 169 7.52 -23.96 -11.15
CA ASN A 169 7.19 -25.37 -10.96
C ASN A 169 6.16 -25.74 -12.02
N GLU A 170 6.62 -26.40 -13.08
CA GLU A 170 5.84 -26.74 -14.26
C GLU A 170 4.73 -27.75 -13.92
N ALA A 171 5.05 -28.75 -13.09
CA ALA A 171 4.09 -29.77 -12.67
C ALA A 171 2.88 -29.18 -11.92
N ALA A 172 3.12 -28.12 -11.11
CA ALA A 172 2.07 -27.41 -10.39
C ALA A 172 1.48 -26.22 -11.16
N GLY A 173 2.02 -25.89 -12.35
CA GLY A 173 1.70 -24.70 -13.12
C GLY A 173 1.84 -23.43 -12.29
N LEU A 174 3.01 -23.24 -11.66
CA LEU A 174 3.35 -22.11 -10.81
C LEU A 174 4.55 -21.35 -11.36
N TYR A 175 4.46 -20.02 -11.34
CA TYR A 175 5.52 -19.13 -11.80
C TYR A 175 6.01 -18.23 -10.66
N PHE A 176 7.24 -18.45 -10.18
CA PHE A 176 7.85 -17.66 -9.12
C PHE A 176 8.73 -16.57 -9.74
N ARG A 177 8.09 -15.59 -10.38
CA ARG A 177 8.77 -14.59 -11.25
C ARG A 177 8.89 -13.21 -10.60
N GLY A 178 9.04 -13.16 -9.28
CA GLY A 178 9.14 -11.93 -8.50
C GLY A 178 10.16 -10.94 -9.06
N GLN A 179 11.40 -11.39 -9.29
CA GLN A 179 12.49 -10.54 -9.80
C GLN A 179 12.15 -9.95 -11.17
N ARG A 180 11.54 -10.77 -12.04
CA ARG A 180 11.12 -10.33 -13.37
C ARG A 180 9.97 -9.34 -13.32
N ILE A 181 9.01 -9.55 -12.41
CA ILE A 181 7.91 -8.62 -12.17
C ILE A 181 8.45 -7.27 -11.70
N TRP A 182 9.38 -7.26 -10.75
CA TRP A 182 10.06 -6.05 -10.29
C TRP A 182 10.72 -5.30 -11.45
N GLN A 183 11.57 -5.98 -12.23
CA GLN A 183 12.26 -5.38 -13.38
C GLN A 183 11.28 -4.82 -14.42
N ALA A 184 10.26 -5.60 -14.78
CA ALA A 184 9.25 -5.16 -15.75
C ALA A 184 8.45 -3.95 -15.25
N ALA A 185 8.10 -3.91 -13.97
CA ALA A 185 7.43 -2.76 -13.37
C ALA A 185 8.33 -1.51 -13.36
N MET A 186 9.59 -1.64 -12.94
CA MET A 186 10.51 -0.51 -12.89
C MET A 186 10.78 0.04 -14.29
N GLU A 187 11.03 -0.81 -15.28
CA GLU A 187 11.26 -0.38 -16.66
C GLU A 187 10.02 0.33 -17.25
N ASP A 188 8.84 -0.22 -17.01
CA ASP A 188 7.59 0.35 -17.48
C ASP A 188 7.32 1.73 -16.85
N LEU A 189 7.63 1.91 -15.56
CA LEU A 189 7.54 3.21 -14.88
C LEU A 189 8.64 4.19 -15.33
N MET A 190 9.86 3.71 -15.59
CA MET A 190 10.94 4.49 -16.20
C MET A 190 10.53 5.05 -17.57
N SER A 191 9.79 4.28 -18.36
CA SER A 191 9.24 4.76 -19.65
C SER A 191 8.15 5.83 -19.48
N LYS A 192 7.40 5.81 -18.36
CA LYS A 192 6.32 6.76 -18.06
C LYS A 192 6.79 8.09 -17.45
N GLY A 193 8.11 8.28 -17.34
CA GLY A 193 8.73 9.53 -16.90
C GLY A 193 9.56 9.41 -15.63
N MET A 194 9.58 8.24 -14.97
CA MET A 194 10.37 8.05 -13.75
C MET A 194 11.86 8.28 -13.98
N ARG A 195 12.37 8.02 -15.20
CA ARG A 195 13.77 8.29 -15.58
C ARG A 195 14.23 9.74 -15.37
N TYR A 196 13.30 10.69 -15.31
CA TYR A 196 13.59 12.11 -15.10
C TYR A 196 13.39 12.56 -13.65
N ALA A 197 13.21 11.62 -12.71
CA ALA A 197 12.97 11.93 -11.32
C ALA A 197 14.14 12.70 -10.69
N LYS A 198 13.81 13.77 -9.96
CA LYS A 198 14.74 14.46 -9.06
C LYS A 198 14.83 13.74 -7.72
N GLN A 199 13.71 13.17 -7.28
CA GLN A 199 13.60 12.39 -6.05
C GLN A 199 12.81 11.11 -6.31
N ALA A 200 13.30 10.00 -5.78
CA ALA A 200 12.63 8.71 -5.87
C ALA A 200 12.68 8.02 -4.50
N LEU A 201 11.52 7.56 -4.03
CA LEU A 201 11.37 6.80 -2.80
C LEU A 201 10.82 5.42 -3.14
N LEU A 202 11.60 4.38 -2.84
CA LEU A 202 11.10 3.01 -2.79
C LEU A 202 10.58 2.74 -1.39
N SER A 203 9.37 2.25 -1.29
CA SER A 203 8.77 1.87 -0.03
C SER A 203 8.03 0.55 -0.16
N GLY A 204 7.70 -0.06 0.97
CA GLY A 204 6.80 -1.20 0.97
C GLY A 204 6.42 -1.61 2.38
N CYS A 205 5.42 -2.47 2.46
CA CYS A 205 4.88 -2.98 3.72
C CYS A 205 5.07 -4.49 3.84
N SER A 206 5.43 -5.00 5.02
CA SER A 206 5.49 -6.44 5.32
C SER A 206 6.40 -7.17 4.30
N ALA A 207 5.88 -8.14 3.54
CA ALA A 207 6.63 -8.77 2.45
C ALA A 207 7.14 -7.75 1.39
N GLY A 208 6.38 -6.69 1.12
CA GLY A 208 6.82 -5.57 0.29
C GLY A 208 7.84 -4.67 0.99
N GLY A 209 7.81 -4.60 2.33
CA GLY A 209 8.82 -3.91 3.13
C GLY A 209 10.16 -4.63 3.07
N LEU A 210 10.15 -5.96 3.16
CA LEU A 210 11.35 -6.77 2.90
C LEU A 210 11.83 -6.54 1.46
N SER A 211 10.91 -6.55 0.49
CA SER A 211 11.24 -6.27 -0.91
C SER A 211 11.90 -4.89 -1.10
N ALA A 212 11.46 -3.85 -0.39
CA ALA A 212 12.09 -2.54 -0.41
C ALA A 212 13.54 -2.54 0.12
N ILE A 213 13.89 -3.47 1.02
CA ILE A 213 15.28 -3.68 1.45
C ILE A 213 16.05 -4.39 0.33
N LEU A 214 15.51 -5.51 -0.17
CA LEU A 214 16.16 -6.38 -1.16
C LEU A 214 16.51 -5.64 -2.46
N HIS A 215 15.61 -4.78 -2.96
CA HIS A 215 15.81 -4.09 -4.23
C HIS A 215 16.28 -2.64 -4.08
N CYS A 216 16.68 -2.19 -2.89
CA CYS A 216 17.05 -0.78 -2.70
C CYS A 216 18.21 -0.36 -3.58
N ASP A 217 19.26 -1.20 -3.67
CA ASP A 217 20.44 -0.92 -4.48
C ASP A 217 20.13 -0.98 -5.97
N GLU A 218 19.39 -2.00 -6.43
CA GLU A 218 18.91 -2.09 -7.82
C GLU A 218 18.07 -0.85 -8.19
N PHE A 219 17.19 -0.40 -7.30
CA PHE A 219 16.39 0.79 -7.52
C PHE A 219 17.25 2.05 -7.60
N ARG A 220 18.29 2.16 -6.77
CA ARG A 220 19.25 3.26 -6.83
C ARG A 220 19.99 3.29 -8.17
N GLU A 221 20.36 2.14 -8.71
CA GLU A 221 21.12 2.02 -9.97
C GLU A 221 20.33 2.45 -11.21
N LEU A 222 18.99 2.47 -11.14
CA LEU A 222 18.14 2.97 -12.24
C LEU A 222 18.35 4.47 -12.52
N PHE A 223 18.94 5.23 -11.61
CA PHE A 223 19.02 6.69 -11.67
C PHE A 223 20.45 7.23 -11.70
N PRO A 224 20.70 8.38 -12.37
CA PRO A 224 21.98 9.06 -12.30
C PRO A 224 22.32 9.50 -10.87
N ARG A 225 23.60 9.80 -10.61
CA ARG A 225 24.06 10.24 -9.27
C ARG A 225 23.42 11.53 -8.75
N THR A 226 22.82 12.32 -9.62
CA THR A 226 22.12 13.57 -9.29
C THR A 226 20.73 13.33 -8.70
N THR A 227 20.10 12.17 -8.93
CA THR A 227 18.78 11.87 -8.38
C THR A 227 18.91 11.45 -6.93
N ARG A 228 18.09 12.05 -6.06
CA ARG A 228 18.02 11.66 -4.65
C ARG A 228 17.12 10.42 -4.51
N VAL A 229 17.75 9.27 -4.29
CA VAL A 229 17.03 8.01 -4.06
C VAL A 229 17.05 7.66 -2.57
N LYS A 230 15.91 7.21 -2.05
CA LYS A 230 15.75 6.71 -0.68
C LYS A 230 14.91 5.44 -0.68
N CYS A 231 15.08 4.62 0.34
CA CYS A 231 14.29 3.40 0.56
C CYS A 231 13.71 3.41 1.98
N PHE A 232 12.48 2.94 2.13
CA PHE A 232 11.74 2.90 3.38
C PHE A 232 11.05 1.55 3.56
N SER A 233 11.45 0.78 4.57
CA SER A 233 10.88 -0.53 4.87
C SER A 233 9.92 -0.43 6.05
N ASP A 234 8.63 -0.65 5.82
CA ASP A 234 7.62 -0.73 6.88
C ASP A 234 7.30 -2.20 7.19
N GLY A 235 7.53 -2.63 8.43
CA GLY A 235 7.28 -4.01 8.87
C GLY A 235 8.01 -5.09 8.07
N GLY A 236 9.14 -4.74 7.42
CA GLY A 236 9.90 -5.62 6.53
C GLY A 236 11.11 -6.32 7.16
N LEU A 237 11.44 -6.02 8.41
CA LEU A 237 12.53 -6.67 9.13
C LEU A 237 12.00 -7.87 9.92
N PHE A 238 12.49 -9.06 9.58
CA PHE A 238 12.13 -10.33 10.23
C PHE A 238 13.37 -10.91 10.91
N LEU A 239 13.20 -11.46 12.12
CA LEU A 239 14.25 -12.14 12.86
C LEU A 239 14.11 -13.64 12.64
N ASP A 240 15.24 -14.32 12.37
CA ASP A 240 15.32 -15.78 12.31
C ASP A 240 15.50 -16.29 13.75
N SER A 241 14.45 -16.89 14.32
CA SER A 241 14.35 -17.25 15.75
C SER A 241 14.15 -18.74 15.94
#